data_AF-A0A7T1HMU8-F1
#
_entry.id   AF-A0A7T1HMU8-F1
#
_cell.length_a   1.000
_cell.length_b   1.000
_cell.length_c   1.000
_cell.angle_alpha   90.00
_cell.angle_beta   90.00
_cell.angle_gamma   90.00
#
_symmetry.space_group_name_H-M   'P 1'
#
loop_
_entity.id
_entity.type
_entity.pdbx_description
1 polymer ?
#
loop_
_entity_poly.entity_id
_entity_poly.type
_entity_poly.pdbx_seq_one_letter_code
_entity_poly.pdbx_strand_id
1 'polypeptide(L)'
;MTTPLTVDEIQSLVEAIPDPKWRYAFQLLSAYGLRPEELQHLEVRNGRLWCNYSKVSSRGKTEPRPLRLLPCDPWAAAWNLEATFRSDRLPPMKPGLGADSMGLYMRRRALWRELRRRYEEQGEKLVLYSCRHAYAHRAHTLCPMLPTKFVAAAMGHSLETHLAAYSRWIGDDEVDAAFERASQRMEQDLRAG
;
A
#
# COMPACT_ATOMS: atom_id res chain seq x y z
N MET A 1 15.05 -3.30 -8.34
CA MET A 1 13.56 -3.28 -8.40
C MET A 1 13.01 -2.74 -7.07
N THR A 2 11.79 -2.19 -6.98
CA THR A 2 11.28 -1.65 -5.70
C THR A 2 10.49 -2.72 -4.94
N THR A 3 11.03 -3.28 -3.87
CA THR A 3 10.43 -4.46 -3.21
C THR A 3 9.27 -4.11 -2.30
N PRO A 4 8.18 -4.92 -2.28
CA PRO A 4 7.16 -4.83 -1.25
C PRO A 4 7.74 -5.13 0.13
N LEU A 5 7.43 -4.27 1.11
CA LEU A 5 7.69 -4.59 2.53
C LEU A 5 6.80 -5.75 2.99
N THR A 6 7.35 -6.60 3.85
CA THR A 6 6.55 -7.61 4.57
C THR A 6 5.68 -6.95 5.65
N VAL A 7 4.65 -7.67 6.12
CA VAL A 7 3.78 -7.18 7.20
C VAL A 7 4.58 -6.98 8.50
N ASP A 8 5.52 -7.88 8.80
CA ASP A 8 6.36 -7.79 10.00
C ASP A 8 7.29 -6.58 9.96
N GLU A 9 7.87 -6.27 8.79
CA GLU A 9 8.68 -5.06 8.63
C GLU A 9 7.84 -3.78 8.73
N ILE A 10 6.61 -3.79 8.21
CA ILE A 10 5.67 -2.67 8.37
C ILE A 10 5.39 -2.44 9.86
N GLN A 11 5.04 -3.49 10.61
CA GLN A 11 4.74 -3.38 12.04
C GLN A 11 5.98 -2.93 12.83
N SER A 12 7.13 -3.54 12.59
CA SER A 12 8.40 -3.17 13.22
C SER A 12 8.77 -1.70 12.94
N LEU A 13 8.53 -1.21 11.72
CA LEU A 13 8.74 0.19 11.36
C LEU A 13 7.76 1.12 12.09
N VAL A 14 6.48 0.76 12.18
CA VAL A 14 5.47 1.53 12.93
C VAL A 14 5.89 1.68 14.40
N GLU A 15 6.31 0.59 15.04
CA GLU A 15 6.79 0.59 16.42
C GLU A 15 8.06 1.43 16.61
N ALA A 16 9.00 1.30 15.67
CA ALA A 16 10.28 2.01 15.73
C ALA A 16 10.20 3.52 15.42
N ILE A 17 9.11 4.02 14.83
CA ILE A 17 8.93 5.45 14.58
C ILE A 17 8.53 6.14 15.89
N PRO A 18 9.37 7.01 16.49
CA PRO A 18 9.09 7.59 17.80
C PRO A 18 8.08 8.74 17.74
N ASP A 19 8.05 9.50 16.64
CA ASP A 19 7.17 10.64 16.51
C ASP A 19 5.76 10.16 16.13
N PRO A 20 4.73 10.44 16.94
CA PRO A 20 3.38 9.93 16.70
C PRO A 20 2.76 10.45 15.40
N LYS A 21 3.12 11.66 14.94
CA LYS A 21 2.60 12.20 13.68
C LYS A 21 3.18 11.46 12.48
N TRP A 22 4.49 11.24 12.48
CA TRP A 22 5.15 10.46 11.43
C TRP A 22 4.76 8.99 11.47
N ARG A 23 4.55 8.42 12.66
CA ARG A 23 4.02 7.06 12.82
C ARG A 23 2.64 6.96 12.18
N TYR A 24 1.76 7.92 12.48
CA TYR A 24 0.42 7.99 11.92
C TYR A 24 0.43 8.12 10.38
N ALA A 25 1.31 8.96 9.84
CA ALA A 25 1.51 9.07 8.39
C ALA A 25 2.00 7.75 7.76
N PHE A 26 2.91 7.03 8.41
CA PHE A 26 3.39 5.73 7.95
C PHE A 26 2.31 4.65 8.00
N GLN A 27 1.48 4.65 9.05
CA GLN A 27 0.32 3.74 9.16
C GLN A 27 -0.66 3.97 7.99
N LEU A 28 -1.01 5.23 7.69
CA LEU A 28 -1.87 5.57 6.55
C LEU A 28 -1.29 5.12 5.21
N LEU A 29 0.02 5.31 5.00
CA LEU A 29 0.71 4.85 3.78
C LEU A 29 0.61 3.33 3.60
N SER A 30 0.91 2.58 4.66
CA SER A 30 1.00 1.13 4.64
C SER A 30 -0.37 0.43 4.59
N ALA A 31 -1.36 0.98 5.29
CA ALA A 31 -2.70 0.41 5.39
C ALA A 31 -3.50 0.55 4.08
N TYR A 32 -3.38 1.69 3.41
CA TYR A 32 -4.19 2.02 2.22
C TYR A 32 -3.37 2.02 0.92
N GLY A 33 -2.09 1.66 0.99
CA GLY A 33 -1.18 1.65 -0.16
C GLY A 33 -1.03 3.03 -0.82
N LEU A 34 -1.02 4.12 -0.05
CA LEU A 34 -1.00 5.49 -0.59
C LEU A 34 0.32 5.81 -1.29
N ARG A 35 0.28 6.77 -2.22
CA ARG A 35 1.50 7.49 -2.60
C ARG A 35 1.85 8.47 -1.48
N PRO A 36 3.14 8.74 -1.22
CA PRO A 36 3.51 9.69 -0.18
C PRO A 36 2.91 11.08 -0.36
N GLU A 37 2.75 11.55 -1.60
CA GLU A 37 2.08 12.82 -1.86
C GLU A 37 0.60 12.84 -1.47
N GLU A 38 -0.08 11.69 -1.50
CA GLU A 38 -1.52 11.58 -1.20
C GLU A 38 -1.85 11.87 0.27
N LEU A 39 -0.88 11.78 1.18
CA LEU A 39 -1.06 12.09 2.60
C LEU A 39 -1.59 13.51 2.84
N GLN A 40 -1.26 14.47 1.96
CA GLN A 40 -1.72 15.86 2.07
C GLN A 40 -3.12 16.10 1.47
N HIS A 41 -3.75 15.07 0.90
CA HIS A 41 -5.01 15.17 0.17
C HIS A 41 -6.08 14.23 0.71
N LEU A 42 -5.99 13.87 1.99
CA LEU A 42 -6.93 12.97 2.67
C LEU A 42 -8.06 13.76 3.34
N GLU A 43 -9.29 13.25 3.22
CA GLU A 43 -10.49 13.87 3.77
C GLU A 43 -11.52 12.80 4.14
N VAL A 44 -12.29 13.01 5.22
CA VAL A 44 -13.43 12.14 5.55
C VAL A 44 -14.69 12.68 4.88
N ARG A 45 -15.36 11.84 4.07
CA ARG A 45 -16.64 12.15 3.42
C ARG A 45 -17.63 11.02 3.67
N ASN A 46 -18.80 11.36 4.18
CA ASN A 46 -19.88 10.40 4.49
C ASN A 46 -19.37 9.19 5.31
N GLY A 47 -18.58 9.46 6.35
CA GLY A 47 -18.03 8.44 7.24
C GLY A 47 -16.91 7.57 6.66
N ARG A 48 -16.41 7.88 5.45
CA ARG A 48 -15.32 7.15 4.80
C ARG A 48 -14.11 8.02 4.58
N LEU A 49 -12.91 7.45 4.60
CA LEU A 49 -11.68 8.17 4.27
C LEU A 49 -11.47 8.20 2.76
N TRP A 50 -11.28 9.38 2.20
CA TRP A 50 -11.07 9.64 0.77
C TRP A 50 -9.69 10.21 0.52
N CYS A 51 -9.17 9.93 -0.68
CA CYS A 51 -8.03 10.62 -1.25
C CYS A 51 -8.53 11.46 -2.44
N ASN A 52 -8.30 12.77 -2.34
CA ASN A 52 -8.65 13.76 -3.37
C ASN A 52 -7.49 14.09 -4.30
N TYR A 53 -6.34 13.45 -4.11
CA TYR A 53 -5.17 13.70 -4.93
C TYR A 53 -5.46 13.31 -6.37
N SER A 54 -5.24 14.25 -7.27
CA SER A 54 -5.47 14.06 -8.69
C SER A 54 -4.18 14.24 -9.46
N LYS A 55 -3.53 13.13 -9.78
CA LYS A 55 -2.34 13.13 -10.62
C LYS A 55 -2.77 13.29 -12.08
N VAL A 56 -2.38 14.40 -12.69
CA VAL A 56 -2.50 14.59 -14.14
C VAL A 56 -1.26 13.99 -14.80
N SER A 57 -1.49 13.14 -15.81
CA SER A 57 -0.44 12.57 -16.64
C SER A 57 -0.90 12.56 -18.09
N SER A 58 0.01 12.29 -19.02
CA SER A 58 -0.34 12.09 -20.44
C SER A 58 -1.35 10.95 -20.67
N ARG A 59 -1.52 10.06 -19.69
CA ARG A 59 -2.45 8.92 -19.72
C ARG A 59 -3.76 9.19 -18.95
N GLY A 60 -4.02 10.45 -18.58
CA GLY A 60 -5.24 10.88 -17.90
C GLY A 60 -5.01 11.35 -16.46
N LYS A 61 -6.14 11.57 -15.78
CA LYS A 61 -6.24 12.15 -14.44
C LYS A 61 -6.68 11.09 -13.44
N THR A 62 -6.02 11.04 -12.27
CA THR A 62 -6.51 10.19 -11.16
C THR A 62 -7.74 10.84 -10.54
N GLU A 63 -8.85 10.12 -10.52
CA GLU A 63 -10.08 10.59 -9.88
C GLU A 63 -10.04 10.40 -8.35
N PRO A 64 -10.73 11.27 -7.58
CA PRO A 64 -10.91 11.08 -6.15
C PRO A 64 -11.51 9.71 -5.84
N ARG A 65 -11.03 9.07 -4.77
CA ARG A 65 -11.44 7.70 -4.43
C ARG A 65 -11.56 7.49 -2.93
N PRO A 66 -12.50 6.65 -2.47
CA PRO A 66 -12.51 6.19 -1.10
C PRO A 66 -11.38 5.17 -0.91
N LEU A 67 -10.68 5.28 0.20
CA LEU A 67 -9.66 4.34 0.61
C LEU A 67 -10.31 3.05 1.12
N ARG A 68 -9.61 1.94 0.96
CA ARG A 68 -10.07 0.60 1.34
C ARG A 68 -8.94 -0.14 2.02
N LEU A 69 -9.24 -0.77 3.15
CA LEU A 69 -8.36 -1.78 3.72
C LEU A 69 -8.53 -3.08 2.95
N LEU A 70 -7.49 -3.90 2.94
CA LEU A 70 -7.61 -5.26 2.43
C LEU A 70 -8.30 -6.14 3.48
N PRO A 71 -9.19 -7.06 3.08
CA PRO A 71 -9.79 -8.03 4.00
C PRO A 71 -8.76 -8.91 4.72
N CYS A 72 -7.58 -9.12 4.11
CA CYS A 72 -6.48 -9.90 4.67
C CYS A 72 -5.59 -9.13 5.66
N ASP A 73 -5.87 -7.86 5.95
CA ASP A 73 -5.03 -7.00 6.80
C ASP A 73 -5.73 -6.63 8.15
N PRO A 74 -6.01 -7.61 9.05
CA PRO A 74 -6.62 -7.31 10.35
C PRO A 74 -5.74 -6.40 11.22
N TRP A 75 -4.42 -6.45 11.04
CA TRP A 75 -3.46 -5.53 11.67
C TRP A 75 -3.71 -4.07 11.29
N ALA A 76 -4.07 -3.79 10.04
CA ALA A 76 -4.36 -2.45 9.57
C ALA A 76 -5.72 -1.97 10.08
N ALA A 77 -6.70 -2.88 10.16
CA ALA A 77 -8.01 -2.59 10.75
C ALA A 77 -7.91 -2.24 12.23
N ALA A 78 -7.03 -2.91 12.99
CA ALA A 78 -6.82 -2.65 14.41
C ALA A 78 -6.36 -1.22 14.72
N TRP A 79 -5.74 -0.51 13.77
CA TRP A 79 -5.35 0.89 13.95
C TRP A 79 -6.51 1.88 13.87
N ASN A 80 -7.68 1.46 13.38
CA ASN A 80 -8.89 2.25 13.29
C ASN A 80 -8.67 3.63 12.61
N LEU A 81 -7.90 3.65 11.52
CA LEU A 81 -7.41 4.88 10.90
C LEU A 81 -8.52 5.74 10.29
N GLU A 82 -9.54 5.12 9.67
CA GLU A 82 -10.68 5.82 9.06
C GLU A 82 -11.50 6.57 10.10
N ALA A 83 -11.88 5.89 11.19
CA ALA A 83 -12.69 6.49 12.24
C ALA A 83 -11.92 7.54 13.07
N THR A 84 -10.58 7.42 13.14
CA THR A 84 -9.73 8.34 13.92
C THR A 84 -9.00 9.38 13.07
N PHE A 85 -9.38 9.51 11.79
CA PHE A 85 -8.70 10.41 10.86
C PHE A 85 -8.86 11.87 11.25
N ARG A 86 -7.71 12.54 11.40
CA ARG A 86 -7.63 13.99 11.51
C ARG A 86 -6.38 14.50 10.79
N SER A 87 -6.55 15.53 9.95
CA SER A 87 -5.45 16.12 9.20
C SER A 87 -4.39 16.78 10.09
N ASP A 88 -4.75 17.26 11.28
CA ASP A 88 -3.83 17.89 12.24
C ASP A 88 -2.88 16.89 12.95
N ARG A 89 -3.22 15.60 12.92
CA ARG A 89 -2.36 14.49 13.39
C ARG A 89 -1.26 14.14 12.40
N LEU A 90 -1.33 14.62 11.15
CA LEU A 90 -0.25 14.46 10.19
C LEU A 90 0.93 15.40 10.53
N PRO A 91 2.17 15.00 10.20
CA PRO A 91 3.32 15.84 10.41
C PRO A 91 3.24 17.09 9.52
N PRO A 92 3.83 18.22 9.92
CA PRO A 92 3.91 19.39 9.06
C PRO A 92 4.75 19.04 7.84
N MET A 93 4.12 18.99 6.68
CA MET A 93 4.77 18.76 5.40
C MET A 93 4.61 20.01 4.55
N LYS A 94 5.66 20.38 3.80
CA LYS A 94 5.54 21.46 2.83
C LYS A 94 4.53 21.05 1.75
N PRO A 95 3.62 21.94 1.32
CA PRO A 95 2.65 21.66 0.25
C PRO A 95 3.35 21.09 -0.98
N GLY A 96 2.86 19.94 -1.49
CA GLY A 96 3.41 19.26 -2.66
C GLY A 96 4.71 18.48 -2.43
N LEU A 97 5.32 18.57 -1.24
CA LEU A 97 6.57 17.89 -0.87
C LEU A 97 6.36 16.80 0.19
N GLY A 98 5.19 16.14 0.18
CA GLY A 98 4.86 15.07 1.13
C GLY A 98 5.84 13.90 1.02
N ALA A 99 6.17 13.51 -0.21
CA ALA A 99 7.14 12.47 -0.50
C ALA A 99 8.55 12.80 0.05
N ASP A 100 9.03 14.01 -0.20
CA ASP A 100 10.36 14.43 0.29
C ASP A 100 10.40 14.54 1.81
N SER A 101 9.35 15.11 2.41
CA SER A 101 9.26 15.29 3.86
C SER A 101 9.28 13.93 4.58
N MET A 102 8.43 12.99 4.13
CA MET A 102 8.39 11.62 4.64
C MET A 102 9.70 10.87 4.37
N GLY A 103 10.24 11.01 3.16
CA GLY A 103 11.47 10.33 2.76
C GLY A 103 12.68 10.82 3.54
N LEU A 104 12.76 12.12 3.85
CA LEU A 104 13.80 12.69 4.70
C LEU A 104 13.67 12.18 6.14
N TYR A 105 12.44 12.15 6.68
CA TYR A 105 12.19 11.64 8.02
C TYR A 105 12.61 10.17 8.15
N MET A 106 12.12 9.30 7.26
CA MET A 106 12.38 7.86 7.30
C MET A 106 13.88 7.53 7.14
N ARG A 107 14.60 8.24 6.26
CA ARG A 107 16.05 8.06 6.08
C ARG A 107 16.87 8.29 7.37
N ARG A 108 16.33 9.02 8.34
CA ARG A 108 16.98 9.26 9.64
C ARG A 108 16.67 8.16 10.67
N ARG A 109 15.84 7.16 10.35
CA ARG A 109 15.47 6.08 11.28
C ARG A 109 16.43 4.91 11.14
N ALA A 110 16.88 4.35 12.26
CA ALA A 110 17.87 3.27 12.28
C ALA A 110 17.33 2.02 11.56
N LEU A 111 16.13 1.57 11.91
CA LEU A 111 15.51 0.40 11.30
C LEU A 111 15.29 0.56 9.78
N TRP A 112 14.85 1.74 9.33
CA TRP A 112 14.69 2.01 7.90
C TRP A 112 16.01 1.93 7.13
N ARG A 113 17.11 2.48 7.70
CA ARG A 113 18.44 2.39 7.08
C ARG A 113 18.93 0.94 7.01
N GLU A 114 18.69 0.18 8.07
CA GLU A 114 19.07 -1.23 8.12
C GLU A 114 18.31 -2.07 7.10
N LEU A 115 16.98 -1.92 7.05
CA LEU A 115 16.16 -2.58 6.03
C LEU A 115 16.63 -2.23 4.63
N ARG A 116 16.85 -0.93 4.38
CA ARG A 116 17.31 -0.46 3.08
C ARG A 116 18.65 -1.08 2.67
N ARG A 117 19.61 -1.18 3.59
CA ARG A 117 20.90 -1.85 3.35
C ARG A 117 20.69 -3.32 2.97
N ARG A 118 19.85 -4.04 3.70
CA ARG A 118 19.55 -5.46 3.43
C ARG A 118 18.93 -5.68 2.06
N TYR A 119 17.98 -4.84 1.67
CA TYR A 119 17.40 -4.88 0.32
C TYR A 119 18.46 -4.54 -0.75
N GLU A 120 19.31 -3.53 -0.51
CA GLU A 120 20.38 -3.15 -1.45
C GLU A 120 21.40 -4.30 -1.63
N GLU A 121 21.72 -5.05 -0.57
CA GLU A 121 22.56 -6.26 -0.62
C GLU A 121 21.94 -7.38 -1.48
N GLN A 122 20.62 -7.42 -1.59
CA GLN A 122 19.86 -8.36 -2.43
C GLN A 122 19.64 -7.83 -3.87
N GLY A 123 20.23 -6.68 -4.24
CA GLY A 123 20.01 -6.03 -5.54
C GLY A 123 18.65 -5.32 -5.65
N GLU A 124 17.98 -5.12 -4.53
CA GLU A 124 16.66 -4.56 -4.41
C GLU A 124 16.68 -3.14 -3.83
N LYS A 125 15.55 -2.42 -3.91
CA LYS A 125 15.46 -1.03 -3.48
C LYS A 125 14.28 -0.80 -2.57
N LEU A 126 14.56 -0.37 -1.34
CA LEU A 126 13.55 0.10 -0.40
C LEU A 126 13.29 1.60 -0.55
N VAL A 127 12.05 1.97 -0.87
CA VAL A 127 11.57 3.36 -0.90
C VAL A 127 10.17 3.44 -0.30
N LEU A 128 9.62 4.64 -0.10
CA LEU A 128 8.24 4.77 0.42
C LEU A 128 7.19 4.06 -0.45
N TYR A 129 7.43 3.99 -1.77
CA TYR A 129 6.58 3.23 -2.69
C TYR A 129 6.59 1.71 -2.40
N SER A 130 7.54 1.18 -1.64
CA SER A 130 7.52 -0.21 -1.16
C SER A 130 6.29 -0.53 -0.32
N CYS A 131 5.76 0.43 0.46
CA CYS A 131 4.50 0.24 1.21
C CYS A 131 3.32 0.06 0.25
N ARG A 132 3.30 0.83 -0.83
CA ARG A 132 2.29 0.76 -1.89
C ARG A 132 2.39 -0.55 -2.67
N HIS A 133 3.61 -1.01 -2.97
CA HIS A 133 3.83 -2.31 -3.59
C HIS A 133 3.40 -3.45 -2.66
N ALA A 134 3.66 -3.34 -1.36
CA ALA A 134 3.21 -4.32 -0.37
C ALA A 134 1.69 -4.47 -0.33
N TYR A 135 0.95 -3.35 -0.38
CA TYR A 135 -0.51 -3.37 -0.48
C TYR A 135 -0.96 -4.11 -1.76
N ALA A 136 -0.41 -3.77 -2.92
CA ALA A 136 -0.77 -4.45 -4.18
C ALA A 136 -0.45 -5.95 -4.13
N HIS A 137 0.75 -6.30 -3.66
CA HIS A 137 1.21 -7.67 -3.55
C HIS A 137 0.26 -8.51 -2.69
N ARG A 138 -0.06 -8.05 -1.47
CA ARG A 138 -1.01 -8.74 -0.58
C ARG A 138 -2.40 -8.83 -1.19
N ALA A 139 -2.86 -7.80 -1.89
CA ALA A 139 -4.16 -7.83 -2.54
C ALA A 139 -4.26 -8.96 -3.57
N HIS A 140 -3.23 -9.18 -4.38
CA HIS A 140 -3.25 -10.24 -5.40
C HIS A 140 -2.93 -11.62 -4.87
N THR A 141 -2.02 -11.72 -3.90
CA THR A 141 -1.56 -13.01 -3.36
C THR A 141 -2.48 -13.56 -2.27
N LEU A 142 -3.04 -12.71 -1.42
CA LEU A 142 -3.84 -13.10 -0.25
C LEU A 142 -5.34 -12.83 -0.40
N CYS A 143 -5.76 -12.02 -1.38
CA CYS A 143 -7.17 -11.79 -1.70
C CYS A 143 -7.48 -12.22 -3.14
N PRO A 144 -7.39 -13.52 -3.49
CA PRO A 144 -7.58 -14.00 -4.86
C PRO A 144 -8.98 -13.70 -5.42
N MET A 145 -9.95 -13.42 -4.55
CA MET A 145 -11.30 -12.99 -4.94
C MET A 145 -11.42 -11.52 -5.32
N LEU A 146 -10.36 -10.73 -5.23
CA LEU A 146 -10.37 -9.31 -5.54
C LEU A 146 -9.76 -9.06 -6.93
N PRO A 147 -10.58 -8.86 -7.99
CA PRO A 147 -10.05 -8.69 -9.32
C PRO A 147 -9.09 -7.50 -9.44
N THR A 148 -8.05 -7.66 -10.26
CA THR A 148 -6.98 -6.66 -10.44
C THR A 148 -7.49 -5.26 -10.75
N LYS A 149 -8.58 -5.14 -11.52
CA LYS A 149 -9.21 -3.85 -11.81
C LYS A 149 -9.68 -3.10 -10.57
N PHE A 150 -10.18 -3.80 -9.54
CA PHE A 150 -10.63 -3.19 -8.31
C PHE A 150 -9.45 -2.80 -7.42
N VAL A 151 -8.38 -3.61 -7.39
CA VAL A 151 -7.13 -3.24 -6.71
C VAL A 151 -6.52 -1.99 -7.36
N ALA A 152 -6.46 -1.95 -8.69
CA ALA A 152 -5.99 -0.79 -9.45
C ALA A 152 -6.81 0.47 -9.13
N ALA A 153 -8.14 0.36 -9.12
CA ALA A 153 -9.04 1.45 -8.77
C ALA A 153 -8.87 1.92 -7.32
N ALA A 154 -8.74 1.01 -6.35
CA ALA A 154 -8.49 1.33 -4.95
C ALA A 154 -7.16 2.10 -4.76
N MET A 155 -6.16 1.78 -5.58
CA MET A 155 -4.88 2.48 -5.59
C MET A 155 -4.88 3.76 -6.41
N GLY A 156 -5.88 4.04 -7.24
CA GLY A 156 -5.85 5.20 -8.16
C GLY A 156 -4.85 5.01 -9.30
N HIS A 157 -4.78 3.78 -9.84
CA HIS A 157 -4.05 3.43 -11.05
C HIS A 157 -5.02 3.15 -12.21
N SER A 158 -4.59 3.42 -13.44
CA SER A 158 -5.18 2.72 -14.59
C SER A 158 -4.82 1.24 -14.51
N LEU A 159 -5.66 0.36 -15.06
CA LEU A 159 -5.40 -1.08 -15.08
C LEU A 159 -4.05 -1.39 -15.73
N GLU A 160 -3.75 -0.74 -16.86
CA GLU A 160 -2.47 -0.88 -17.57
C GLU A 160 -1.28 -0.49 -16.69
N THR A 161 -1.33 0.68 -16.04
CA THR A 161 -0.24 1.13 -15.14
C THR A 161 -0.06 0.18 -13.97
N HIS A 162 -1.17 -0.35 -13.44
CA HIS A 162 -1.14 -1.30 -12.35
C HIS A 162 -0.51 -2.63 -12.79
N LEU A 163 -0.92 -3.17 -13.94
CA LEU A 163 -0.38 -4.41 -14.50
C LEU A 163 1.10 -4.27 -14.83
N ALA A 164 1.54 -3.17 -15.46
CA ALA A 164 2.96 -2.95 -15.77
C ALA A 164 3.87 -2.91 -14.52
N ALA A 165 3.32 -2.48 -13.37
CA ALA A 165 4.01 -2.49 -12.10
C ALA A 165 3.93 -3.86 -11.39
N TYR A 166 2.80 -4.55 -11.53
CA TYR A 166 2.51 -5.82 -10.84
C TYR A 166 3.08 -7.05 -11.57
N SER A 167 3.04 -7.08 -12.91
CA SER A 167 3.51 -8.21 -13.72
C SER A 167 4.99 -8.55 -13.51
N ARG A 168 5.76 -7.64 -12.90
CA ARG A 168 7.16 -7.86 -12.53
C ARG A 168 7.33 -8.75 -11.30
N TRP A 169 6.28 -8.93 -10.50
CA TRP A 169 6.27 -9.74 -9.26
C TRP A 169 5.71 -11.14 -9.49
N ILE A 170 4.93 -11.33 -10.56
CA ILE A 170 4.38 -12.63 -10.92
C ILE A 170 5.50 -13.47 -11.54
N GLY A 171 6.09 -14.34 -10.74
CA GLY A 171 6.95 -15.44 -11.20
C GLY A 171 6.13 -16.71 -11.43
N ASP A 172 6.75 -17.71 -12.07
CA ASP A 172 6.09 -18.99 -12.40
C ASP A 172 5.51 -19.68 -11.16
N ASP A 173 6.19 -19.62 -10.00
CA ASP A 173 5.68 -20.16 -8.73
C ASP A 173 4.35 -19.52 -8.27
N GLU A 174 4.18 -18.20 -8.50
CA GLU A 174 2.92 -17.52 -8.16
C GLU A 174 1.80 -17.92 -9.12
N VAL A 175 2.15 -18.17 -10.38
CA VAL A 175 1.22 -18.67 -11.40
C VAL A 175 0.75 -20.06 -11.00
N ASP A 176 1.65 -20.99 -10.71
CA ASP A 176 1.30 -22.36 -10.31
C ASP A 176 0.44 -22.37 -9.05
N ALA A 177 0.81 -21.57 -8.04
CA ALA A 177 0.00 -21.43 -6.83
C ALA A 177 -1.39 -20.85 -7.11
N ALA A 178 -1.53 -19.96 -8.11
CA ALA A 178 -2.83 -19.43 -8.52
C ALA A 178 -3.69 -20.47 -9.24
N PHE A 179 -3.09 -21.29 -10.10
CA PHE A 179 -3.78 -22.40 -10.77
C PHE A 179 -4.25 -23.46 -9.77
N GLU A 180 -3.40 -23.84 -8.82
CA GLU A 180 -3.74 -24.79 -7.75
C GLU A 180 -4.92 -24.30 -6.91
N ARG A 181 -4.89 -23.02 -6.46
CA ARG A 181 -6.02 -22.42 -5.72
C ARG A 181 -7.32 -22.39 -6.53
N ALA A 182 -7.24 -22.15 -7.83
CA ALA A 182 -8.41 -22.15 -8.71
C ALA A 182 -9.01 -23.57 -8.82
N SER A 183 -8.16 -24.59 -8.97
CA SER A 183 -8.58 -26.00 -9.01
C SER A 183 -9.28 -26.42 -7.72
N GLN A 184 -8.67 -26.14 -6.57
CA GLN A 184 -9.23 -26.46 -5.25
C GLN A 184 -10.60 -25.83 -5.03
N ARG A 185 -10.81 -24.61 -5.53
CA ARG A 185 -12.09 -23.92 -5.40
C ARG A 185 -13.17 -24.52 -6.29
N MET A 186 -12.84 -24.86 -7.54
CA MET A 186 -13.80 -25.53 -8.42
C MET A 186 -14.26 -26.86 -7.81
N GLU A 187 -13.34 -27.62 -7.20
CA GLU A 187 -13.68 -28.84 -6.48
C GLU A 187 -14.59 -28.59 -5.26
N GLN A 188 -14.38 -27.52 -4.51
CA GLN A 188 -15.24 -27.16 -3.37
C GLN A 188 -16.64 -26.74 -3.82
N ASP A 189 -16.74 -25.92 -4.87
CA ASP A 189 -18.03 -25.46 -5.41
C ASP A 189 -18.81 -26.63 -6.03
N LEU A 190 -18.12 -27.59 -6.68
CA LEU A 190 -18.71 -28.85 -7.19
C LEU A 190 -19.18 -29.80 -6.09
N ARG A 191 -18.57 -29.76 -4.90
CA ARG A 191 -18.98 -30.57 -3.73
C ARG A 191 -20.08 -29.92 -2.90
N ALA A 192 -20.31 -28.62 -3.06
CA ALA A 192 -21.28 -27.84 -2.31
C ALA A 192 -22.61 -27.62 -3.07
N GLY A 193 -22.67 -27.95 -4.37
CA GLY A 193 -23.89 -27.97 -5.19
C GLY A 193 -24.45 -29.37 -5.34
#